data_AF-A0A925GC21-F1
#
_entry.id   AF-A0A925GC21-F1
#
_cell.length_a   1.000
_cell.length_b   1.000
_cell.length_c   1.000
_cell.angle_alpha   90.00
_cell.angle_beta   90.00
_cell.angle_gamma   90.00
#
_symmetry.space_group_name_H-M   'P 1'
#
loop_
_entity.id
_entity.type
_entity.pdbx_description
1 polymer ?
#
loop_
_entity_poly.entity_id
_entity_poly.type
_entity_poly.pdbx_seq_one_letter_code
_entity_poly.pdbx_strand_id
1 'polypeptide(L)'
;MQSKIKKSITALLLITSISACKKDKELPPVEENELITTIRLKFTNKANASDVKFYDWKDLDGQGGNAPSIDQVILSQNSMYKLEIASILNETAVPAGDIKQEIKDEAHAHLFVYKPLPASLLAVTITDRDKNNLPIGFVADLATTTAGSGKLQIILRHQMGSKNGTEQPGSTDLDASFDLTIQ
;
A
#
# COMPACT_ATOMS: atom_id res chain seq x y z
N MET A 1 31.09 86.11 24.49
CA MET A 1 30.55 85.80 25.83
C MET A 1 29.66 84.58 25.69
N GLN A 2 30.04 83.46 26.33
CA GLN A 2 29.26 82.21 26.55
C GLN A 2 28.82 81.44 25.28
N SER A 3 28.89 80.11 25.13
CA SER A 3 29.40 79.00 25.94
C SER A 3 29.51 77.79 24.98
N LYS A 4 30.52 76.94 25.22
CA LYS A 4 30.79 75.68 24.52
C LYS A 4 29.86 74.57 25.00
N ILE A 5 29.40 73.69 24.11
CA ILE A 5 29.11 72.29 24.47
C ILE A 5 29.67 71.37 23.39
N LYS A 6 30.72 70.64 23.76
CA LYS A 6 31.21 69.42 23.07
C LYS A 6 30.59 68.22 23.80
N LYS A 7 30.00 67.26 23.09
CA LYS A 7 29.90 65.86 23.55
C LYS A 7 30.13 64.91 22.38
N SER A 8 30.82 63.82 22.70
CA SER A 8 31.62 62.95 21.84
C SER A 8 30.96 61.58 21.70
N ILE A 9 31.16 60.94 20.53
CA ILE A 9 31.37 59.50 20.25
C ILE A 9 30.34 58.48 20.78
N THR A 10 29.79 57.65 19.87
CA THR A 10 29.94 56.17 19.89
C THR A 10 29.49 55.60 18.54
N ALA A 11 30.40 54.90 17.86
CA ALA A 11 30.10 54.01 16.74
C ALA A 11 29.62 52.66 17.29
N LEU A 12 28.55 52.10 16.71
CA LEU A 12 28.18 50.70 16.90
C LEU A 12 27.85 50.09 15.53
N LEU A 13 28.84 49.38 15.02
CA LEU A 13 28.71 48.27 14.07
C LEU A 13 27.67 47.27 14.64
N LEU A 14 26.89 46.55 13.81
CA LEU A 14 26.82 45.08 13.82
C LEU A 14 25.52 44.48 13.17
N ILE A 15 25.77 43.60 12.19
CA ILE A 15 25.04 42.40 11.73
C ILE A 15 23.77 42.55 10.85
N THR A 16 24.00 42.23 9.57
CA THR A 16 23.05 41.56 8.67
C THR A 16 22.77 40.12 9.15
N SER A 17 21.50 39.80 9.39
CA SER A 17 21.05 38.40 9.51
C SER A 17 19.93 38.15 8.51
N ILE A 18 20.30 37.44 7.45
CA ILE A 18 19.43 36.63 6.60
C ILE A 18 18.67 35.65 7.49
N SER A 19 17.38 35.89 7.71
CA SER A 19 16.47 34.88 8.26
C SER A 19 16.22 33.83 7.19
N ALA A 20 17.10 32.84 7.13
CA ALA A 20 16.76 31.53 6.58
C ALA A 20 15.72 30.92 7.52
N CYS A 21 14.45 30.92 7.09
CA CYS A 21 13.42 30.15 7.76
C CYS A 21 13.88 28.69 7.83
N LYS A 22 13.81 28.19 9.06
CA LYS A 22 14.30 26.90 9.53
C LYS A 22 13.66 25.80 8.70
N LYS A 23 14.45 24.75 8.43
CA LYS A 23 13.96 23.43 8.01
C LYS A 23 12.68 23.12 8.76
N ASP A 24 11.58 22.97 8.04
CA ASP A 24 10.36 22.41 8.60
C ASP A 24 10.74 21.13 9.33
N LYS A 25 10.38 21.06 10.61
CA LYS A 25 10.43 19.80 11.32
C LYS A 25 9.42 18.92 10.61
N GLU A 26 9.90 17.94 9.85
CA GLU A 26 9.10 16.82 9.40
C GLU A 26 8.34 16.33 10.64
N LEU A 27 7.03 16.54 10.64
CA LEU A 27 6.17 15.92 11.64
C LEU A 27 6.40 14.40 11.53
N PRO A 28 6.31 13.63 12.63
CA PRO A 28 6.31 12.18 12.50
C PRO A 28 5.28 11.79 11.43
N PRO A 29 5.58 10.81 10.56
CA PRO A 29 4.61 10.35 9.56
C PRO A 29 3.28 10.12 10.26
N VAL A 30 2.24 10.82 9.83
CA VAL A 30 0.89 10.60 10.35
C VAL A 30 0.48 9.21 9.84
N GLU A 31 -0.14 8.40 10.70
CA GLU A 31 -0.72 7.10 10.29
C GLU A 31 -2.00 7.32 9.46
N GLU A 32 -1.88 7.98 8.32
CA GLU A 32 -3.02 8.13 7.40
C GLU A 32 -3.21 6.83 6.62
N ASN A 33 -4.42 6.29 6.64
CA ASN A 33 -4.73 5.08 5.88
C ASN A 33 -4.91 5.43 4.40
N GLU A 34 -4.54 4.49 3.55
CA GLU A 34 -4.63 4.66 2.10
C GLU A 34 -6.08 4.54 1.64
N LEU A 35 -6.58 5.54 0.91
CA LEU A 35 -7.92 5.47 0.32
C LEU A 35 -7.89 4.64 -0.96
N ILE A 36 -8.23 3.36 -0.85
CA ILE A 36 -8.26 2.42 -1.97
C ILE A 36 -9.70 2.14 -2.40
N THR A 37 -10.01 2.41 -3.66
CA THR A 37 -11.32 2.09 -4.26
C THR A 37 -11.25 0.91 -5.20
N THR A 38 -10.08 0.57 -5.73
CA THR A 38 -9.95 -0.54 -6.69
C THR A 38 -8.60 -1.23 -6.57
N ILE A 39 -8.63 -2.55 -6.61
CA ILE A 39 -7.45 -3.37 -6.85
C ILE A 39 -7.65 -4.27 -8.06
N ARG A 40 -6.60 -4.37 -8.88
CA ARG A 40 -6.53 -5.35 -9.97
C ARG A 40 -5.49 -6.38 -9.64
N LEU A 41 -5.89 -7.64 -9.62
CA LEU A 41 -4.99 -8.77 -9.47
C LEU A 41 -4.55 -9.26 -10.85
N LYS A 42 -3.33 -9.79 -10.94
CA LYS A 42 -2.80 -10.48 -12.11
C LYS A 42 -2.25 -11.83 -11.70
N PHE A 43 -2.77 -12.89 -12.32
CA PHE A 43 -2.31 -14.26 -12.16
C PHE A 43 -1.62 -14.69 -13.44
N THR A 44 -0.39 -15.20 -13.35
CA THR A 44 0.35 -15.78 -14.49
C THR A 44 0.65 -17.24 -14.19
N ASN A 45 0.20 -18.15 -15.04
CA ASN A 45 0.47 -19.58 -14.88
C ASN A 45 1.96 -19.87 -15.09
N LYS A 46 2.60 -20.55 -14.13
CA LYS A 46 4.04 -20.85 -14.22
C LYS A 46 4.38 -21.92 -15.24
N ALA A 47 3.43 -22.79 -15.59
CA ALA A 47 3.60 -23.77 -16.65
C ALA A 47 3.37 -23.18 -18.05
N ASN A 48 2.62 -22.07 -18.14
CA ASN A 48 2.35 -21.37 -19.39
C ASN A 48 2.31 -19.86 -19.15
N ALA A 49 3.41 -19.16 -19.42
CA ALA A 49 3.52 -17.73 -19.19
C ALA A 49 2.55 -16.87 -20.04
N SER A 50 1.90 -17.44 -21.06
CA SER A 50 0.86 -16.78 -21.85
C SER A 50 -0.55 -16.91 -21.24
N ASP A 51 -0.76 -17.82 -20.29
CA ASP A 51 -1.99 -17.89 -19.49
C ASP A 51 -1.91 -16.84 -18.38
N VAL A 52 -2.39 -15.63 -18.70
CA VAL A 52 -2.47 -14.48 -17.81
C VAL A 52 -3.93 -14.11 -17.59
N LYS A 53 -4.34 -14.00 -16.33
CA LYS A 53 -5.71 -13.65 -15.92
C LYS A 53 -5.70 -12.41 -15.03
N PHE A 54 -6.69 -11.56 -15.20
CA PHE A 54 -6.90 -10.36 -14.38
C PHE A 54 -8.25 -10.41 -13.69
N TYR A 55 -8.31 -9.91 -12.47
CA TYR A 55 -9.54 -9.87 -11.66
C TYR A 55 -9.57 -8.58 -10.85
N ASP A 56 -10.70 -7.88 -10.90
CA ASP A 56 -10.91 -6.61 -10.23
C ASP A 56 -11.82 -6.75 -9.01
N TRP A 57 -11.48 -5.97 -7.98
CA TRP A 57 -12.39 -5.62 -6.90
C TRP A 57 -12.50 -4.10 -6.89
N LYS A 58 -13.73 -3.59 -6.86
CA LYS A 58 -14.03 -2.16 -6.95
C LYS A 58 -15.16 -1.76 -6.02
N ASP A 59 -14.87 -0.81 -5.14
CA ASP A 59 -15.80 -0.17 -4.21
C ASP A 59 -15.54 1.35 -4.22
N LEU A 60 -16.48 2.13 -4.75
CA LEU A 60 -16.28 3.57 -4.97
C LEU A 60 -16.76 4.44 -3.81
N ASP A 61 -17.65 3.92 -2.98
CA ASP A 61 -18.28 4.63 -1.87
C ASP A 61 -17.99 3.99 -0.51
N GLY A 62 -17.29 2.85 -0.51
CA GLY A 62 -16.78 2.20 0.68
C GLY A 62 -17.85 1.47 1.48
N GLN A 63 -17.46 1.03 2.68
CA GLN A 63 -18.33 0.23 3.52
C GLN A 63 -19.65 0.93 3.87
N GLY A 64 -20.78 0.29 3.56
CA GLY A 64 -22.12 0.81 3.83
C GLY A 64 -22.74 1.62 2.67
N GLY A 65 -21.98 1.84 1.60
CA GLY A 65 -22.44 2.35 0.32
C GLY A 65 -23.08 1.26 -0.56
N ASN A 66 -22.87 1.36 -1.86
CA ASN A 66 -23.30 0.34 -2.81
C ASN A 66 -22.48 -0.95 -2.63
N ALA A 67 -23.02 -2.07 -3.09
CA ALA A 67 -22.25 -3.31 -3.10
C ALA A 67 -21.05 -3.17 -4.05
N PRO A 68 -19.86 -3.67 -3.67
CA PRO A 68 -18.70 -3.64 -4.54
C PRO A 68 -18.92 -4.47 -5.81
N SER A 69 -18.30 -4.05 -6.90
CA SER A 69 -18.16 -4.85 -8.12
C SER A 69 -16.92 -5.73 -7.99
N ILE A 70 -17.10 -7.05 -8.06
CA ILE A 70 -16.03 -8.03 -7.81
C ILE A 70 -16.07 -9.11 -8.89
N ASP A 71 -14.93 -9.34 -9.53
CA ASP A 71 -14.77 -10.48 -10.43
C ASP A 71 -14.66 -11.80 -9.66
N GLN A 72 -15.18 -12.88 -10.24
CA GLN A 72 -14.92 -14.23 -9.73
C GLN A 72 -13.54 -14.71 -10.19
N VAL A 73 -12.68 -15.10 -9.25
CA VAL A 73 -11.36 -15.69 -9.53
C VAL A 73 -11.54 -17.16 -9.91
N ILE A 74 -11.05 -17.54 -11.10
CA ILE A 74 -11.14 -18.92 -11.62
C ILE A 74 -9.75 -19.41 -12.03
N LEU A 75 -9.18 -20.30 -11.24
CA LEU A 75 -7.85 -20.87 -11.44
C LEU A 75 -7.93 -22.36 -11.80
N SER A 76 -6.92 -22.84 -12.52
CA SER A 76 -6.83 -24.27 -12.81
C SER A 76 -6.41 -25.06 -11.58
N GLN A 77 -6.95 -26.27 -11.40
CA GLN A 77 -6.50 -27.20 -10.35
C GLN A 77 -5.06 -27.68 -10.59
N ASN A 78 -4.41 -28.14 -9.52
CA ASN A 78 -3.03 -28.70 -9.54
C ASN A 78 -2.02 -27.82 -10.30
N SER A 79 -2.12 -26.51 -10.14
CA SER A 79 -1.39 -25.52 -10.93
C SER A 79 -0.63 -24.54 -10.04
N MET A 80 0.45 -23.99 -10.59
CA MET A 80 1.25 -22.97 -9.93
C MET A 80 1.04 -21.62 -10.64
N TYR A 81 0.73 -20.58 -9.87
CA TYR A 81 0.56 -19.22 -10.37
C TYR A 81 1.52 -18.25 -9.69
N LYS A 82 1.99 -17.26 -10.43
CA LYS A 82 2.51 -16.01 -9.87
C LYS A 82 1.35 -15.03 -9.76
N LEU A 83 1.04 -14.58 -8.55
CA LEU A 83 0.13 -13.48 -8.27
C LEU A 83 0.92 -12.18 -8.17
N GLU A 84 0.43 -11.14 -8.82
CA GLU A 84 0.92 -9.77 -8.72
C GLU A 84 -0.27 -8.83 -8.48
N ILE A 85 -0.12 -7.84 -7.59
CA ILE A 85 -1.03 -6.69 -7.59
C ILE A 85 -0.68 -5.85 -8.82
N ALA A 86 -1.58 -5.79 -9.81
CA ALA A 86 -1.36 -5.11 -11.07
C ALA A 86 -1.53 -3.59 -10.92
N SER A 87 -2.61 -3.13 -10.30
CA SER A 87 -2.88 -1.71 -10.01
C SER A 87 -3.64 -1.54 -8.69
N ILE A 88 -3.49 -0.38 -8.07
CA ILE A 88 -4.24 0.04 -6.87
C ILE A 88 -4.69 1.48 -7.12
N LEU A 89 -5.99 1.73 -7.14
CA LEU A 89 -6.52 3.04 -7.53
C LEU A 89 -7.28 3.70 -6.38
N ASN A 90 -7.16 5.03 -6.33
CA ASN A 90 -8.11 5.92 -5.68
C ASN A 90 -8.92 6.65 -6.77
N GLU A 91 -10.13 6.17 -7.03
CA GLU A 91 -11.05 6.72 -8.02
C GLU A 91 -11.98 7.80 -7.45
N THR A 92 -11.84 8.19 -6.18
CA THR A 92 -12.56 9.36 -5.63
C THR A 92 -11.94 10.69 -6.07
N ALA A 93 -10.65 10.67 -6.41
CA ALA A 93 -9.92 11.80 -6.95
C ALA A 93 -10.19 11.99 -8.45
N VAL A 94 -10.08 13.23 -8.94
CA VAL A 94 -10.23 13.57 -10.36
C VAL A 94 -8.97 14.32 -10.83
N PRO A 95 -8.11 13.71 -11.67
CA PRO A 95 -8.22 12.36 -12.22
C PRO A 95 -8.00 11.26 -11.17
N ALA A 96 -8.54 10.06 -11.41
CA ALA A 96 -8.27 8.89 -10.57
C ALA A 96 -6.75 8.62 -10.53
N GLY A 97 -6.21 8.46 -9.32
CA GLY A 97 -4.79 8.22 -9.09
C GLY A 97 -4.50 6.73 -8.95
N ASP A 98 -3.45 6.23 -9.61
CA ASP A 98 -2.83 4.94 -9.26
C ASP A 98 -1.86 5.18 -8.11
N ILE A 99 -2.20 4.67 -6.92
CA ILE A 99 -1.44 4.83 -5.68
C ILE A 99 -0.52 3.65 -5.39
N LYS A 100 -0.38 2.71 -6.35
CA LYS A 100 0.51 1.55 -6.19
C LYS A 100 1.96 1.95 -5.95
N GLN A 101 2.44 3.01 -6.60
CA GLN A 101 3.83 3.44 -6.43
C GLN A 101 4.07 4.07 -5.06
N GLU A 102 3.11 4.84 -4.55
CA GLU A 102 3.12 5.41 -3.20
C GLU A 102 3.23 4.29 -2.15
N ILE A 103 2.34 3.30 -2.19
CA ILE A 103 2.38 2.14 -1.28
C ILE A 103 3.71 1.36 -1.39
N LYS A 104 4.31 1.30 -2.58
CA LYS A 104 5.64 0.68 -2.78
C LYS A 104 6.77 1.48 -2.16
N ASP A 105 6.75 2.80 -2.28
CA ASP A 105 7.74 3.68 -1.66
C ASP A 105 7.63 3.57 -0.12
N GLU A 106 6.43 3.30 0.38
CA GLU A 106 6.10 3.01 1.77
C GLU A 106 6.08 1.51 2.13
N ALA A 107 6.75 0.64 1.36
CA ALA A 107 6.72 -0.81 1.58
C ALA A 107 7.20 -1.26 2.97
N HIS A 108 7.93 -0.41 3.69
CA HIS A 108 8.37 -0.66 5.06
C HIS A 108 7.24 -0.50 6.10
N ALA A 109 6.11 0.08 5.72
CA ALA A 109 4.90 0.21 6.52
C ALA A 109 3.78 -0.73 6.02
N HIS A 110 3.75 -1.08 4.73
CA HIS A 110 2.63 -1.83 4.15
C HIS A 110 2.86 -3.34 4.04
N LEU A 111 1.83 -4.15 4.32
CA LEU A 111 1.83 -5.62 4.14
C LEU A 111 0.51 -6.11 3.53
N PHE A 112 0.58 -6.73 2.35
CA PHE A 112 -0.49 -7.54 1.81
C PHE A 112 -0.54 -8.93 2.46
N VAL A 113 -1.74 -9.35 2.84
CA VAL A 113 -2.03 -10.67 3.42
C VAL A 113 -3.07 -11.37 2.57
N TYR A 114 -2.87 -12.66 2.30
CA TYR A 114 -3.73 -13.48 1.46
C TYR A 114 -4.31 -14.65 2.26
N LYS A 115 -5.64 -14.76 2.30
CA LYS A 115 -6.36 -15.74 3.13
C LYS A 115 -7.35 -16.53 2.27
N PRO A 116 -6.95 -17.70 1.75
CA PRO A 116 -7.90 -18.60 1.09
C PRO A 116 -8.85 -19.22 2.12
N LEU A 117 -10.12 -19.37 1.74
CA LEU A 117 -11.17 -19.98 2.56
C LEU A 117 -11.95 -21.01 1.74
N PRO A 118 -11.92 -22.31 2.09
CA PRO A 118 -11.07 -22.91 3.12
C PRO A 118 -9.58 -22.78 2.77
N ALA A 119 -8.73 -22.77 3.80
CA ALA A 119 -7.27 -22.65 3.64
C ALA A 119 -6.66 -23.80 2.82
N SER A 120 -7.38 -24.89 2.60
CA SER A 120 -6.99 -26.04 1.79
C SER A 120 -7.15 -25.83 0.27
N LEU A 121 -7.82 -24.76 -0.19
CA LEU A 121 -8.00 -24.52 -1.63
C LEU A 121 -6.68 -24.20 -2.34
N LEU A 122 -5.86 -23.36 -1.74
CA LEU A 122 -4.55 -23.02 -2.28
C LEU A 122 -3.58 -22.63 -1.17
N ALA A 123 -2.29 -22.84 -1.42
CA ALA A 123 -1.22 -22.29 -0.60
C ALA A 123 -0.73 -20.97 -1.22
N VAL A 124 -0.37 -20.00 -0.36
CA VAL A 124 0.20 -18.71 -0.78
C VAL A 124 1.58 -18.54 -0.15
N THR A 125 2.56 -18.12 -0.94
CA THR A 125 3.91 -17.77 -0.48
C THR A 125 4.28 -16.38 -1.00
N ILE A 126 4.35 -15.38 -0.11
CA ILE A 126 4.83 -14.03 -0.46
C ILE A 126 6.33 -14.11 -0.80
N THR A 127 6.73 -13.48 -1.90
CA THR A 127 8.09 -13.60 -2.46
C THR A 127 8.90 -12.30 -2.41
N ASP A 128 8.23 -11.16 -2.35
CA ASP A 128 8.85 -9.85 -2.29
C ASP A 128 9.04 -9.36 -0.85
N ARG A 129 10.14 -8.64 -0.62
CA ARG A 129 10.57 -8.15 0.68
C ARG A 129 10.98 -6.70 0.64
N ASP A 130 10.78 -6.00 1.76
CA ASP A 130 11.25 -4.63 1.95
C ASP A 130 12.74 -4.59 2.34
N LYS A 131 13.26 -3.37 2.54
CA LYS A 131 14.66 -3.12 2.95
C LYS A 131 15.04 -3.74 4.31
N ASN A 132 14.05 -4.10 5.14
CA ASN A 132 14.22 -4.74 6.43
C ASN A 132 14.05 -6.27 6.33
N ASN A 133 13.97 -6.81 5.12
CA ASN A 133 13.75 -8.23 4.84
C ASN A 133 12.40 -8.76 5.35
N LEU A 134 11.40 -7.90 5.55
CA LEU A 134 10.03 -8.27 5.89
C LEU A 134 9.18 -8.41 4.63
N PRO A 135 8.17 -9.31 4.60
CA PRO A 135 7.30 -9.48 3.43
C PRO A 135 6.56 -8.19 3.08
N ILE A 136 6.33 -7.93 1.80
CA ILE A 136 5.46 -6.84 1.34
C ILE A 136 4.16 -7.41 0.76
N GLY A 137 4.26 -8.42 -0.10
CA GLY A 137 3.10 -9.10 -0.68
C GLY A 137 2.55 -8.41 -1.93
N PHE A 138 3.31 -7.60 -2.66
CA PHE A 138 2.91 -7.25 -4.03
C PHE A 138 3.05 -8.43 -4.99
N VAL A 139 3.89 -9.43 -4.63
CA VAL A 139 4.14 -10.62 -5.43
C VAL A 139 4.11 -11.88 -4.56
N ALA A 140 3.27 -12.84 -4.95
CA ALA A 140 3.17 -14.12 -4.27
C ALA A 140 3.12 -15.30 -5.25
N ASP A 141 3.60 -16.45 -4.79
CA ASP A 141 3.44 -17.73 -5.45
C ASP A 141 2.24 -18.48 -4.88
N LEU A 142 1.37 -18.96 -5.76
CA LEU A 142 0.17 -19.70 -5.40
C LEU A 142 0.25 -21.12 -5.93
N ALA A 143 -0.12 -22.09 -5.09
CA ALA A 143 -0.26 -23.49 -5.45
C ALA A 143 -1.72 -23.92 -5.26
N THR A 144 -2.45 -24.18 -6.34
CA THR A 144 -3.83 -24.66 -6.27
C THR A 144 -3.88 -26.16 -6.01
N THR A 145 -4.91 -26.61 -5.30
CA THR A 145 -5.13 -28.03 -5.01
C THR A 145 -6.15 -28.64 -5.98
N THR A 146 -7.01 -29.54 -5.52
CA THR A 146 -8.09 -30.14 -6.31
C THR A 146 -9.21 -29.14 -6.57
N ALA A 147 -10.09 -29.46 -7.52
CA ALA A 147 -11.27 -28.67 -7.79
C ALA A 147 -12.10 -28.38 -6.52
N GLY A 148 -12.61 -27.16 -6.43
CA GLY A 148 -13.29 -26.66 -5.24
C GLY A 148 -13.72 -25.21 -5.39
N SER A 149 -14.52 -24.72 -4.45
CA SER A 149 -14.98 -23.33 -4.42
C SER A 149 -14.90 -22.76 -3.01
N GLY A 150 -14.73 -21.45 -2.93
CA GLY A 150 -14.56 -20.73 -1.69
C GLY A 150 -14.25 -19.26 -1.95
N LYS A 151 -13.37 -18.67 -1.14
CA LYS A 151 -12.99 -17.26 -1.26
C LYS A 151 -11.47 -17.08 -1.19
N LEU A 152 -10.99 -16.01 -1.80
CA LEU A 152 -9.65 -15.47 -1.60
C LEU A 152 -9.78 -14.06 -1.02
N GLN A 153 -9.50 -13.92 0.27
CA GLN A 153 -9.45 -12.63 0.94
C GLN A 153 -8.05 -12.01 0.82
N ILE A 154 -8.00 -10.72 0.54
CA ILE A 154 -6.79 -9.92 0.35
C ILE A 154 -6.91 -8.70 1.25
N ILE A 155 -5.97 -8.58 2.18
CA ILE A 155 -5.95 -7.50 3.17
C ILE A 155 -4.68 -6.69 2.96
N LEU A 156 -4.78 -5.36 2.84
CA LEU A 156 -3.64 -4.47 2.96
C LEU A 156 -3.60 -3.93 4.40
N ARG A 157 -2.50 -4.19 5.09
CA ARG A 157 -2.23 -3.70 6.44
C ARG A 157 -1.28 -2.51 6.36
N HIS A 158 -1.67 -1.41 7.00
CA HIS A 158 -0.80 -0.27 7.28
C HIS A 158 -0.18 -0.44 8.66
N GLN A 159 1.14 -0.68 8.72
CA GLN A 159 1.91 -1.00 9.92
C GLN A 159 3.05 0.00 10.15
N MET A 160 2.77 1.30 10.00
CA MET A 160 3.75 2.37 10.22
C MET A 160 4.47 2.20 11.56
N GLY A 161 5.80 2.16 11.53
CA GLY A 161 6.65 1.99 12.72
C GLY A 161 6.51 0.66 13.49
N SER A 162 5.57 -0.22 13.11
CA SER A 162 5.21 -1.45 13.85
C SER A 162 5.26 -2.72 13.00
N LYS A 163 5.59 -2.60 11.72
CA LYS A 163 5.71 -3.73 10.79
C LYS A 163 6.67 -4.79 11.32
N ASN A 164 6.16 -6.02 11.44
CA ASN A 164 6.92 -7.18 11.92
C ASN A 164 6.77 -8.42 11.01
N GLY A 165 6.16 -8.25 9.83
CA GLY A 165 5.93 -9.34 8.88
C GLY A 165 4.73 -10.24 9.20
N THR A 166 3.92 -9.89 10.20
CA THR A 166 2.66 -10.58 10.53
C THR A 166 1.47 -9.65 10.31
N GLU A 167 0.25 -10.20 10.18
CA GLU A 167 -0.98 -9.44 9.93
C GLU A 167 -1.35 -8.48 11.09
N GLN A 168 -1.00 -8.84 12.34
CA GLN A 168 -1.58 -8.25 13.54
C GLN A 168 -1.32 -6.74 13.75
N PRO A 169 -0.09 -6.19 13.58
CA PRO A 169 0.15 -4.78 13.81
C PRO A 169 -0.67 -3.84 12.91
N GLY A 170 -0.86 -2.61 13.38
CA GLY A 170 -1.37 -1.50 12.58
C GLY A 170 -2.89 -1.50 12.30
N SER A 171 -3.28 -0.87 11.19
CA SER A 171 -4.66 -0.76 10.69
C SER A 171 -4.84 -1.44 9.33
N THR A 172 -6.08 -1.50 8.83
CA THR A 172 -6.42 -2.06 7.52
C THR A 172 -6.74 -0.92 6.57
N ASP A 173 -6.01 -0.82 5.45
CA ASP A 173 -6.38 0.08 4.35
C ASP A 173 -7.40 -0.56 3.41
N LEU A 174 -7.31 -1.88 3.23
CA LEU A 174 -8.17 -2.64 2.31
C LEU A 174 -8.49 -4.02 2.87
N ASP A 175 -9.74 -4.45 2.76
CA ASP A 175 -10.19 -5.84 2.96
C ASP A 175 -11.11 -6.25 1.80
N ALA A 176 -10.51 -6.90 0.79
CA ALA A 176 -11.19 -7.32 -0.42
C ALA A 176 -11.36 -8.85 -0.44
N SER A 177 -12.58 -9.34 -0.62
CA SER A 177 -12.86 -10.78 -0.70
C SER A 177 -13.40 -11.17 -2.07
N PHE A 178 -12.64 -11.96 -2.81
CA PHE A 178 -13.03 -12.52 -4.11
C PHE A 178 -13.68 -13.89 -3.94
N ASP A 179 -14.72 -14.17 -4.71
CA ASP A 179 -15.14 -15.56 -4.91
C ASP A 179 -14.08 -16.31 -5.70
N LEU A 180 -13.74 -17.52 -5.26
CA LEU A 180 -12.67 -18.34 -5.81
C LEU A 180 -13.22 -19.69 -6.24
N THR A 181 -12.93 -20.08 -7.47
CA THR A 181 -13.16 -21.43 -8.00
C THR A 181 -11.87 -22.01 -8.56
N ILE A 182 -11.60 -23.26 -8.18
CA ILE A 182 -10.52 -24.10 -8.70
C ILE A 182 -11.17 -25.20 -9.54
N GLN A 183 -10.74 -25.38 -10.80
CA GLN A 183 -11.31 -26.36 -11.73
C GLN A 183 -10.29 -26.95 -12.70
#